data_AF-A0A970Q7B7-F1
#
_entry.id   AF-A0A970Q7B7-F1
#
_cell.length_a   1.000
_cell.length_b   1.000
_cell.length_c   1.000
_cell.angle_alpha   90.00
_cell.angle_beta   90.00
_cell.angle_gamma   90.00
#
_symmetry.space_group_name_H-M   'P 1'
#
loop_
_entity.id
_entity.type
_entity.pdbx_description
1 polymer ?
#
loop_
_entity_poly.entity_id
_entity_poly.type
_entity_poly.pdbx_seq_one_letter_code
_entity_poly.pdbx_strand_id
1 'polypeptide(L)' 'MFRDRSPDGYHEPLPGIRQKTLVFGARTLMTEFLLEKGGSLPIHSHPYEQTGYLVSGRMLLKIGEVESTPVQVA' A
#
# COMPACT_ATOMS: atom_id res chain seq x y z
N MET A 1 6.63 11.76 -13.94
CA MET A 1 5.79 10.74 -14.60
C MET A 1 4.38 10.90 -14.04
N PHE A 2 3.36 10.82 -14.89
CA PHE A 2 1.95 10.96 -14.52
C PHE A 2 1.17 9.80 -15.13
N ARG A 3 0.09 9.38 -14.48
CA ARG A 3 -0.81 8.33 -14.97
C ARG A 3 -2.24 8.62 -14.56
N ASP A 4 -3.17 8.41 -15.48
CA ASP A 4 -4.60 8.48 -15.19
C ASP A 4 -5.05 7.35 -14.27
N ARG A 5 -6.04 7.63 -13.43
CA ARG A 5 -6.67 6.59 -12.62
C ARG A 5 -7.41 5.61 -13.52
N SER A 6 -7.11 4.32 -13.36
CA SER A 6 -7.83 3.24 -14.04
C SER A 6 -8.06 2.09 -13.04
N PRO A 7 -9.20 1.38 -13.13
CA PRO A 7 -9.49 0.22 -12.31
C PRO A 7 -8.72 -1.04 -12.75
N ASP A 8 -8.00 -1.01 -13.88
CA ASP A 8 -7.35 -2.17 -14.48
C ASP A 8 -5.90 -2.33 -14.02
N GLY A 9 -5.31 -3.51 -14.23
CA GLY A 9 -3.88 -3.75 -13.99
C GLY A 9 -3.51 -3.95 -12.52
N TYR A 10 -4.47 -4.23 -11.66
CA TYR A 10 -4.20 -4.86 -10.38
C TYR A 10 -3.90 -6.33 -10.58
N HIS A 11 -2.98 -6.85 -9.76
CA HIS A 11 -2.79 -8.27 -9.54
C HIS A 11 -2.94 -8.54 -8.04
N GLU A 12 -3.11 -9.82 -7.68
CA GLU A 12 -3.35 -10.25 -6.31
C GLU A 12 -2.15 -11.06 -5.80
N PRO A 13 -1.10 -10.41 -5.26
CA PRO A 13 0.07 -11.11 -4.75
C PRO A 13 -0.24 -11.97 -3.52
N LEU A 14 -1.28 -11.64 -2.77
CA LEU A 14 -1.76 -12.36 -1.59
C LEU A 14 -3.29 -12.32 -1.56
N PRO A 15 -3.96 -13.37 -1.04
CA PRO A 15 -5.42 -13.38 -0.92
C PRO A 15 -5.97 -12.12 -0.23
N GLY A 16 -6.90 -11.44 -0.89
CA GLY A 16 -7.54 -10.22 -0.40
C GLY A 16 -6.65 -8.97 -0.42
N ILE A 17 -5.47 -9.02 -1.06
CA ILE A 17 -4.58 -7.87 -1.26
C ILE A 17 -4.35 -7.69 -2.75
N ARG A 18 -4.92 -6.64 -3.32
CA ARG A 18 -4.68 -6.24 -4.71
C ARG A 18 -3.63 -5.15 -4.78
N GLN A 19 -2.71 -5.26 -5.73
CA GLN A 19 -1.58 -4.36 -5.91
C GLN A 19 -1.51 -3.87 -7.35
N LYS A 20 -1.24 -2.57 -7.54
CA LYS A 20 -0.99 -1.97 -8.85
C LYS A 20 0.15 -0.97 -8.79
N THR A 21 1.21 -1.20 -9.57
CA THR A 21 2.23 -0.18 -9.80
C THR A 21 1.62 0.96 -10.62
N LEU A 22 1.62 2.17 -10.06
CA LEU A 22 1.07 3.36 -10.71
C LEU A 22 2.10 3.96 -11.66
N VAL A 23 3.27 4.33 -11.14
CA VAL A 23 4.38 4.94 -11.90
C VAL A 23 5.71 4.53 -11.28
N PHE A 24 6.79 4.49 -12.08
CA PHE A 24 8.14 4.23 -11.60
C PHE A 24 9.18 5.00 -12.43
N GLY A 25 10.33 5.25 -11.83
CA GLY A 25 11.48 5.86 -12.49
C GLY A 25 12.77 5.34 -11.88
N ALA A 26 13.89 6.00 -12.15
CA ALA A 26 15.21 5.52 -11.72
C ALA A 26 15.37 5.33 -10.20
N ARG A 27 14.65 6.09 -9.37
CA ARG A 27 14.78 6.07 -7.90
C ARG A 27 13.46 6.12 -7.15
N THR A 28 12.34 5.95 -7.83
CA THR A 28 11.01 6.05 -7.22
C THR A 28 10.08 5.06 -7.85
N LEU A 29 9.25 4.43 -7.04
CA LEU A 29 8.17 3.56 -7.45
C LEU A 29 6.96 3.91 -6.59
N MET A 30 5.83 4.15 -7.24
CA MET A 30 4.56 4.38 -6.57
C MET A 30 3.63 3.22 -6.89
N THR A 31 3.06 2.63 -5.84
CA THR A 31 2.14 1.51 -5.92
C THR A 31 0.90 1.82 -5.11
N GLU A 32 -0.25 1.39 -5.60
CA GLU A 32 -1.50 1.38 -4.86
C GLU A 32 -1.82 -0.04 -4.39
N PHE A 33 -2.27 -0.13 -3.13
CA PHE A 33 -2.74 -1.36 -2.53
C PHE A 33 -4.21 -1.22 -2.13
N LEU A 34 -5.01 -2.22 -2.48
CA LEU A 34 -6.40 -2.36 -2.02
C LEU A 34 -6.47 -3.61 -1.15
N LEU A 35 -6.72 -3.41 0.14
CA LEU A 35 -6.81 -4.49 1.12
C LEU A 35 -8.27 -4.74 1.46
N GLU A 36 -8.68 -6.00 1.43
CA GLU A 36 -9.99 -6.41 1.95
C GLU A 36 -10.05 -6.25 3.47
N LYS A 37 -11.27 -6.12 4.00
CA LYS A 37 -11.50 -5.98 5.44
C LYS A 37 -10.95 -7.22 6.17
N GLY A 38 -10.06 -6.99 7.14
CA GLY A 38 -9.40 -8.05 7.89
C GLY A 38 -8.17 -8.63 7.19
N GLY A 39 -7.83 -8.15 5.98
CA GLY A 39 -6.60 -8.50 5.29
C GLY A 39 -5.37 -8.10 6.10
N SER A 40 -4.38 -8.98 6.16
CA SER A 40 -3.13 -8.76 6.88
C SER A 40 -1.99 -8.65 5.87
N LEU A 41 -1.32 -7.50 5.85
CA LEU A 41 -0.06 -7.34 5.14
C LEU A 41 1.07 -7.87 6.05
N PRO A 42 1.80 -8.92 5.66
CA PRO A 42 2.84 -9.50 6.50
C PRO A 42 3.95 -8.50 6.83
N ILE A 43 4.55 -8.60 8.02
CA ILE A 43 5.74 -7.82 8.38
C ILE A 43 6.89 -8.20 7.46
N HIS A 44 7.53 -7.20 6.88
CA HIS A 44 8.66 -7.35 5.97
C HIS A 44 9.55 -6.10 6.03
N SER A 45 10.71 -6.15 5.36
CA SER A 45 11.65 -5.04 5.25
C SER A 45 12.18 -4.89 3.83
N HIS A 46 12.63 -3.67 3.50
CA HIS A 46 13.24 -3.33 2.22
C HIS A 46 14.57 -2.61 2.44
N PRO A 47 15.53 -2.73 1.52
CA PRO A 47 16.77 -1.96 1.58
C PRO A 47 16.57 -0.46 1.26
N TYR A 48 15.44 -0.09 0.65
CA TYR A 48 15.12 1.27 0.22
C TYR A 48 14.03 1.90 1.10
N GLU A 49 14.04 3.23 1.21
CA GLU A 49 13.00 3.98 1.91
C GLU A 49 11.62 3.74 1.28
N GLN A 50 10.61 3.61 2.13
CA GLN A 50 9.21 3.47 1.73
C GLN A 50 8.36 4.52 2.45
N THR A 51 7.56 5.24 1.68
CA THR A 51 6.53 6.14 2.20
C THR A 51 5.17 5.72 1.65
N GLY A 52 4.12 5.97 2.42
CA GLY A 52 2.75 5.61 2.06
C GLY A 52 1.74 6.54 2.73
N TYR A 53 0.55 6.60 2.15
CA TYR A 53 -0.57 7.36 2.67
C TYR A 53 -1.84 6.53 2.56
N LEU A 54 -2.68 6.57 3.59
CA LEU A 54 -3.98 5.91 3.57
C LEU A 54 -4.96 6.77 2.77
N VAL A 55 -5.39 6.29 1.60
CA VAL A 55 -6.30 7.05 0.72
C VAL A 55 -7.75 6.95 1.19
N SER A 56 -8.16 5.80 1.72
CA SER A 56 -9.51 5.58 2.23
C SER A 56 -9.54 4.40 3.21
N GLY A 57 -10.58 4.32 4.04
CA GLY A 57 -10.78 3.22 4.98
C GLY A 57 -10.04 3.41 6.29
N ARG A 58 -9.67 2.29 6.93
CA ARG A 58 -9.06 2.25 8.26
C ARG A 58 -8.03 1.13 8.34
N MET A 59 -6.88 1.40 8.96
CA MET A 59 -5.77 0.45 9.11
C MET A 59 -5.11 0.58 10.48
N LEU A 60 -4.67 -0.56 11.02
CA LEU A 60 -3.63 -0.60 12.06
C LEU A 60 -2.29 -0.83 11.37
N LEU A 61 -1.36 0.11 11.52
CA LEU A 61 -0.05 0.04 10.88
C LEU A 61 1.03 -0.17 11.94
N LYS A 62 1.84 -1.22 11.76
CA LYS A 62 3.02 -1.48 12.59
C LYS A 62 4.29 -1.30 11.77
N ILE A 63 5.20 -0.44 12.24
CA ILE A 63 6.52 -0.19 11.64
C ILE A 63 7.58 -0.42 12.71
N GLY A 64 8.39 -1.48 12.53
CA GLY A 64 9.30 -1.94 13.58
C GLY A 64 8.52 -2.30 14.85
N GLU A 65 8.90 -1.71 15.99
CA GLU A 65 8.22 -1.91 17.27
C GLU A 65 7.07 -0.93 17.52
N VAL A 66 6.82 0.01 16.61
CA VAL A 66 5.79 1.04 16.78
C VAL A 66 4.51 0.64 16.08
N GLU A 67 3.43 0.53 16.84
CA GLU A 67 2.08 0.38 16.32
C GLU A 67 1.35 1.73 16.36
N SER A 68 0.69 2.08 15.25
CA SER A 68 -0.12 3.29 15.17
C SER A 68 -1.42 3.12 15.97
N THR A 69 -2.00 4.22 16.44
CA THR A 69 -3.46 4.22 16.62
C THR A 69 -4.13 3.95 15.27
N PRO A 70 -5.38 3.44 15.23
CA PRO A 70 -6.04 3.18 13.96
C PRO A 70 -6.06 4.44 13.08
N VAL A 71 -5.33 4.39 11.96
CA VAL A 71 -5.33 5.47 10.97
C VAL A 71 -6.62 5.35 10.18
N GLN A 72 -7.36 6.44 10.05
CA GLN A 72 -8.63 6.48 9.34
C GLN A 72 -8.74 7.77 8.52
N VAL A 73 -9.29 7.65 7.32
CA VAL A 73 -9.68 8.80 6.49
C VAL A 73 -11.18 9.06 6.70
N ALA A 74 -11.55 10.33 6.86
CA ALA A 74 -12.92 10.77 7.05
C ALA A 74 -13.77 10.61 5.78
#